data_AF-A0A257A0Q5-F1
#
_entry.id   AF-A0A257A0Q5-F1
#
_cell.length_a   1.000
_cell.length_b   1.000
_cell.length_c   1.000
_cell.angle_alpha   90.00
_cell.angle_beta   90.00
_cell.angle_gamma   90.00
#
_symmetry.space_group_name_H-M   'P 1'
#
loop_
_entity.id
_entity.type
_entity.pdbx_description
1 polymer ?
#
loop_
_entity_poly.entity_id
_entity_poly.type
_entity_poly.pdbx_seq_one_letter_code
_entity_poly.pdbx_strand_id
1 'polypeptide(L)'
;MGIVNLDDVVVDANYFVRYLNPFKTNFLTFAVLPLLGLSPFPSHLINLYTPPYIFWVFYTIVYWVFFINFAVATFNVLPIVPLDGGYMMGNVVEGVLFKLRGKMRLRVDDKKIELISKNITMLISLLTVLLILLPFIIPRLG
;
A
#
# COMPACT_ATOMS: atom_id res chain seq x y z
N MET A 1 -25.38 -23.45 -21.06
CA MET A 1 -24.07 -23.74 -20.44
C MET A 1 -23.09 -23.96 -21.57
N GLY A 2 -22.20 -22.99 -21.82
CA GLY A 2 -21.18 -23.11 -22.86
C GLY A 2 -20.12 -24.11 -22.43
N ILE A 3 -19.75 -25.01 -23.33
CA ILE A 3 -18.67 -25.98 -23.13
C ILE A 3 -17.38 -25.15 -23.14
N VAL A 4 -16.72 -25.02 -21.99
CA VAL A 4 -15.40 -24.37 -21.91
C VAL A 4 -14.43 -25.29 -22.65
N ASN A 5 -13.89 -24.83 -23.78
CA ASN A 5 -12.86 -25.57 -24.50
C ASN A 5 -11.58 -25.55 -23.67
N LEU A 6 -10.83 -26.66 -23.66
CA LEU A 6 -9.56 -26.73 -22.94
C LEU A 6 -8.59 -25.63 -23.40
N ASP A 7 -8.67 -25.24 -24.67
CA ASP A 7 -7.90 -24.14 -25.27
C ASP A 7 -8.20 -22.77 -24.65
N ASP A 8 -9.41 -22.55 -24.10
CA ASP A 8 -9.78 -21.32 -23.37
C ASP A 8 -9.16 -21.27 -21.95
N VAL A 9 -8.63 -22.40 -21.48
CA VAL A 9 -7.98 -22.56 -20.16
C VAL A 9 -6.46 -22.65 -20.27
N VAL A 10 -5.92 -22.88 -21.48
CA VAL A 10 -4.47 -22.89 -21.72
C VAL A 10 -3.95 -21.45 -21.79
N VAL A 11 -3.48 -20.96 -20.65
CA VAL A 11 -2.74 -19.71 -20.56
C VAL A 11 -1.37 -19.90 -21.26
N ASP A 12 -1.09 -19.08 -22.28
CA ASP A 12 0.18 -19.10 -23.01
C ASP A 12 1.38 -19.08 -22.04
N ALA A 13 2.39 -19.92 -22.29
CA ALA A 13 3.54 -20.04 -21.38
C ALA A 13 4.30 -18.70 -21.19
N ASN A 14 4.27 -17.82 -22.20
CA ASN A 14 4.89 -16.49 -22.09
C ASN A 14 4.09 -15.52 -21.21
N TYR A 15 2.83 -15.81 -20.91
CA TYR A 15 2.01 -15.02 -19.99
C TYR A 15 2.67 -14.93 -18.62
N PHE A 16 3.04 -16.07 -18.02
CA PHE A 16 3.69 -16.11 -16.71
C PHE A 16 5.09 -15.49 -16.74
N VAL A 17 5.86 -15.76 -17.79
CA VAL A 17 7.22 -15.20 -17.96
C VAL A 17 7.19 -13.67 -18.03
N ARG A 18 6.19 -13.09 -18.69
CA ARG A 18 6.03 -11.63 -18.76
C ARG A 18 5.50 -11.06 -17.45
N TYR A 19 4.57 -11.76 -16.79
CA TYR A 19 3.91 -11.30 -15.57
C TYR A 19 4.84 -11.32 -14.35
N LEU A 20 5.69 -12.33 -14.25
CA LEU A 20 6.62 -12.52 -13.13
C LEU A 20 7.93 -11.75 -13.31
N ASN A 21 8.16 -11.14 -14.48
CA ASN A 21 9.34 -10.31 -14.74
C ASN A 21 9.07 -8.84 -14.34
N PRO A 22 9.71 -8.33 -13.27
CA PRO A 22 9.47 -6.97 -12.77
C PRO A 22 9.88 -5.87 -13.76
N PHE A 23 10.73 -6.18 -14.76
CA PHE A 23 11.16 -5.22 -15.77
C PHE A 23 10.30 -5.24 -17.04
N LYS A 24 9.41 -6.23 -17.19
CA LYS A 24 8.49 -6.35 -18.32
C LYS A 24 7.02 -6.14 -17.95
N THR A 25 6.73 -6.04 -16.65
CA THR A 25 5.41 -5.80 -16.08
C THR A 25 5.34 -4.44 -15.39
N ASN A 26 4.13 -3.94 -15.12
CA ASN A 26 3.95 -2.71 -14.38
C ASN A 26 4.32 -2.91 -12.91
N PHE A 27 4.92 -1.90 -12.29
CA PHE A 27 5.28 -1.95 -10.86
C PHE A 27 4.08 -2.32 -9.97
N LEU A 28 2.89 -1.79 -10.27
CA LEU A 28 1.66 -2.11 -9.52
C LEU A 28 1.29 -3.60 -9.63
N THR A 29 1.50 -4.21 -10.80
CA THR A 29 1.26 -5.64 -11.00
C THR A 29 2.20 -6.46 -10.14
N PHE A 30 3.48 -6.07 -10.09
CA PHE A 30 4.47 -6.71 -9.22
C PHE A 30 4.13 -6.54 -7.72
N ALA A 31 3.68 -5.35 -7.31
CA ALA A 31 3.32 -5.06 -5.92
C ALA A 31 2.10 -5.87 -5.43
N VAL A 32 1.22 -6.29 -6.34
CA VAL A 32 0.00 -7.06 -6.03
C VAL A 32 0.23 -8.58 -6.10
N LEU A 33 1.38 -9.06 -6.58
CA LEU A 33 1.71 -10.49 -6.62
C LEU A 33 1.48 -11.26 -5.30
N PRO A 34 1.77 -10.69 -4.10
CA PRO A 34 1.48 -11.40 -2.84
C PRO A 34 -0.02 -11.59 -2.63
N LEU A 35 -0.83 -10.62 -3.03
CA LEU A 35 -2.30 -10.68 -2.91
C LEU A 35 -2.91 -11.71 -3.85
N LEU A 36 -2.20 -12.04 -4.94
CA LEU A 36 -2.57 -13.10 -5.88
C LEU A 36 -2.07 -14.48 -5.46
N GLY A 37 -1.33 -14.59 -4.36
CA GLY A 37 -0.71 -15.85 -3.93
C GLY A 37 0.41 -16.34 -4.86
N LEU A 38 0.89 -15.48 -5.76
CA LEU A 38 1.99 -15.77 -6.69
C LEU A 38 3.35 -15.36 -6.12
N SER A 39 3.37 -14.73 -4.94
CA SER A 39 4.59 -14.46 -4.19
C SER A 39 4.42 -14.73 -2.68
N PRO A 40 5.40 -15.32 -1.98
CA PRO A 40 6.69 -15.78 -2.49
C PRO A 40 6.50 -16.88 -3.55
N PHE A 41 7.53 -17.08 -4.39
CA PHE A 41 7.37 -17.87 -5.61
C PHE A 41 6.82 -19.28 -5.29
N PRO A 42 5.75 -19.76 -5.96
CA PRO A 42 5.08 -20.99 -5.57
C PRO A 42 6.00 -22.20 -5.64
N SER A 43 6.04 -23.00 -4.57
CA SER A 43 6.93 -24.17 -4.46
C SER A 43 6.74 -25.20 -5.58
N HIS A 44 5.51 -25.38 -6.05
CA HIS A 44 5.19 -26.30 -7.15
C HIS A 44 5.71 -25.84 -8.51
N LEU A 45 5.94 -24.54 -8.71
CA LEU A 45 6.47 -23.97 -9.96
C LEU A 45 8.00 -23.88 -9.95
N ILE A 46 8.66 -24.05 -8.80
CA ILE A 46 10.12 -23.99 -8.67
C ILE A 46 10.79 -24.98 -9.61
N ASN A 47 10.21 -26.17 -9.77
CA ASN A 47 10.76 -27.25 -10.62
C ASN A 47 10.75 -26.92 -12.12
N LEU A 48 10.02 -25.89 -12.56
CA LEU A 48 10.05 -25.41 -13.95
C LEU A 48 11.31 -24.58 -14.26
N TYR A 49 12.04 -24.17 -13.23
CA TYR A 49 13.25 -23.37 -13.34
C TYR A 49 14.43 -24.18 -12.81
N THR A 50 15.57 -24.12 -13.50
CA THR A 50 16.81 -24.79 -13.07
C THR A 50 17.92 -23.77 -12.71
N PRO A 51 17.68 -22.79 -11.82
CA PRO A 51 18.73 -21.86 -11.40
C PRO A 51 19.62 -22.51 -10.33
N PRO A 52 20.83 -21.97 -10.08
CA PRO A 52 21.67 -22.44 -8.98
C PRO A 52 20.98 -22.17 -7.63
N TYR A 53 21.20 -23.05 -6.64
CA TYR A 53 20.59 -22.93 -5.30
C TYR A 53 20.73 -21.53 -4.67
N ILE A 54 21.88 -20.88 -4.87
CA ILE A 54 22.15 -19.53 -4.36
C ILE A 54 21.14 -18.48 -4.84
N PHE A 55 20.58 -18.66 -6.04
CA PHE A 55 19.54 -17.78 -6.58
C PHE A 55 18.31 -17.76 -5.67
N TRP A 56 17.83 -18.93 -5.23
CA TRP A 56 16.64 -19.03 -4.39
C TRP A 56 16.85 -18.43 -2.99
N VAL A 57 18.06 -18.59 -2.44
CA VAL A 57 18.45 -17.95 -1.16
C VAL A 57 18.39 -16.42 -1.30
N PHE A 58 19.05 -15.88 -2.33
CA PHE A 58 19.07 -14.43 -2.56
C PHE A 58 17.68 -13.88 -2.85
N TYR A 59 16.91 -14.55 -3.71
CA TYR A 59 15.53 -14.21 -4.02
C TYR A 59 14.68 -14.10 -2.76
N THR A 60 14.76 -15.10 -1.88
CA THR A 60 13.99 -15.14 -0.64
C THR A 60 14.35 -13.97 0.29
N ILE A 61 15.65 -13.67 0.45
CA ILE A 61 16.10 -12.56 1.29
C ILE A 61 15.61 -11.22 0.73
N VAL A 62 15.87 -10.95 -0.56
CA VAL A 62 15.48 -9.69 -1.20
C VAL A 62 13.96 -9.52 -1.15
N TYR A 63 13.21 -10.59 -1.43
CA TYR A 63 11.75 -10.60 -1.34
C TYR A 63 11.28 -10.14 0.04
N TRP A 64 11.73 -10.79 1.11
CA TRP A 64 11.28 -10.46 2.47
C TRP A 64 11.74 -9.08 2.92
N VAL A 65 13.00 -8.72 2.66
CA VAL A 65 13.53 -7.40 3.01
C VAL A 65 12.73 -6.30 2.31
N PHE A 66 12.45 -6.44 1.02
CA PHE A 66 11.66 -5.48 0.27
C PHE A 66 10.25 -5.34 0.86
N PHE A 67 9.52 -6.45 1.00
CA PHE A 67 8.12 -6.40 1.43
C PHE A 67 7.94 -5.96 2.89
N ILE A 68 8.86 -6.31 3.79
CA ILE A 68 8.81 -5.83 5.18
C ILE A 68 9.05 -4.32 5.23
N ASN A 69 10.09 -3.81 4.55
CA ASN A 69 10.34 -2.37 4.52
C ASN A 69 9.21 -1.60 3.84
N PHE A 70 8.66 -2.16 2.76
CA PHE A 70 7.52 -1.56 2.05
C PHE A 70 6.27 -1.50 2.94
N ALA A 71 5.96 -2.58 3.66
CA ALA A 71 4.84 -2.61 4.59
C ALA A 71 5.04 -1.58 5.71
N VAL A 72 6.20 -1.59 6.38
CA VAL A 72 6.51 -0.64 7.47
C VAL A 72 6.45 0.81 6.98
N ALA A 73 7.04 1.11 5.83
CA ALA A 73 6.99 2.45 5.24
C ALA A 73 5.55 2.88 4.93
N THR A 74 4.75 2.00 4.32
CA THR A 74 3.36 2.30 3.97
C THR A 74 2.52 2.52 5.22
N PHE A 75 2.68 1.69 6.26
CA PHE A 75 2.01 1.88 7.54
C PHE A 75 2.40 3.20 8.19
N ASN A 76 3.71 3.53 8.24
CA ASN A 76 4.17 4.77 8.88
C ASN A 76 3.70 6.05 8.17
N VAL A 77 3.48 6.00 6.85
CA VAL A 77 3.02 7.17 6.08
C VAL A 77 1.50 7.39 6.18
N LEU A 78 0.74 6.46 6.78
CA LEU A 78 -0.70 6.65 6.98
C LEU A 78 -0.96 7.92 7.83
N PRO A 79 -2.01 8.70 7.51
CA PRO A 79 -2.35 9.93 8.23
C PRO A 79 -3.06 9.61 9.56
N ILE A 80 -2.39 8.84 10.42
CA ILE A 80 -2.86 8.36 11.73
C ILE A 80 -1.85 8.77 12.79
N VAL A 81 -2.30 9.33 13.92
CA VAL A 81 -1.44 9.61 15.08
C VAL A 81 -1.43 8.37 15.98
N PRO A 82 -0.26 7.83 16.40
CA PRO A 82 1.06 8.46 16.47
C PRO A 82 2.03 8.09 15.33
N LEU A 83 1.56 7.67 14.16
CA LEU A 83 2.44 7.35 13.02
C LEU A 83 3.02 8.64 12.41
N ASP A 84 4.19 8.53 11.79
CA ASP A 84 4.91 9.68 11.20
C ASP A 84 4.04 10.46 10.19
N GLY A 85 3.22 9.75 9.41
CA GLY A 85 2.28 10.32 8.45
C GLY A 85 1.20 11.19 9.10
N GLY A 86 0.78 10.86 10.33
CA GLY A 86 -0.15 11.68 11.11
C GLY A 86 0.46 13.03 11.49
N TYR A 87 1.71 13.04 11.95
CA TYR A 87 2.41 14.28 12.29
C TYR A 87 2.77 15.10 11.05
N MET A 88 3.21 14.46 9.96
CA MET A 88 3.44 15.13 8.68
C MET A 88 2.15 15.79 8.15
N MET A 89 1.00 15.10 8.27
CA MET A 89 -0.29 15.66 7.89
C MET A 89 -0.64 16.89 8.71
N GLY A 90 -0.37 16.87 10.03
CA GLY A 90 -0.56 18.04 10.89
C GLY A 90 0.27 19.25 10.48
N ASN A 91 1.53 19.05 10.11
CA ASN A 91 2.39 20.13 9.61
C ASN A 91 1.88 20.70 8.28
N VAL A 92 1.37 19.85 7.40
CA VAL A 92 0.75 20.29 6.13
C VAL A 92 -0.51 21.11 6.39
N VAL A 93 -1.40 20.64 7.27
CA VAL A 93 -2.63 21.34 7.65
C VAL A 93 -2.30 22.71 8.25
N GLU A 94 -1.33 22.76 9.16
CA GLU A 94 -0.88 23.99 9.79
C GLU A 94 -0.32 24.98 8.75
N GLY A 95 0.55 24.52 7.85
CA GLY A 95 1.10 25.34 6.77
C GLY A 95 0.02 25.91 5.83
N VAL A 96 -1.01 25.11 5.53
CA VAL A 96 -2.18 25.56 4.75
C VAL A 96 -2.96 26.64 5.52
N LEU A 97 -3.22 26.44 6.81
CA LEU A 97 -3.94 27.41 7.64
C LEU A 97 -3.19 28.74 7.75
N PHE A 98 -1.85 28.71 7.91
CA PHE A 98 -1.03 29.92 7.92
C PHE A 98 -1.09 30.68 6.59
N LYS A 99 -1.00 29.96 5.47
CA LYS A 99 -1.10 30.56 4.14
C LYS A 99 -2.48 31.19 3.90
N LEU A 100 -3.55 30.53 4.36
CA LEU A 100 -4.92 31.03 4.29
C LEU A 100 -5.12 32.28 5.15
N ARG A 101 -4.59 32.30 6.38
CA ARG A 101 -4.62 33.49 7.25
C ARG A 101 -4.01 34.70 6.56
N GLY A 102 -2.81 34.54 6.00
CA GLY A 102 -2.10 35.63 5.31
C GLY A 102 -2.88 36.16 4.11
N LYS A 103 -3.46 35.25 3.30
CA LYS A 103 -4.25 35.61 2.12
C LYS A 103 -5.55 36.36 2.48
N MET A 104 -6.23 35.95 3.56
CA MET A 104 -7.52 36.50 3.97
C MET A 104 -7.42 37.62 5.02
N ARG A 105 -6.20 38.02 5.42
CA ARG A 105 -5.94 39.01 6.49
C ARG A 105 -6.70 38.72 7.79
N LEU A 106 -6.88 37.43 8.11
CA LEU A 106 -7.61 37.02 9.30
C LEU A 106 -6.80 37.35 10.57
N ARG A 107 -7.45 37.95 11.57
CA ARG A 107 -6.86 38.17 12.90
C ARG A 107 -7.02 36.92 13.77
N VAL A 108 -6.28 35.87 13.42
CA VAL A 108 -6.24 34.62 14.19
C VAL A 108 -4.86 34.44 14.78
N ASP A 109 -4.84 34.24 16.09
CA ASP A 109 -3.63 33.98 16.89
C ASP A 109 -2.96 32.66 16.48
N ASP A 110 -1.63 32.60 16.55
CA ASP A 110 -0.84 31.41 16.15
C ASP A 110 -1.27 30.18 16.98
N LYS A 111 -1.50 30.36 18.28
CA LYS A 111 -1.98 29.30 19.19
C LYS A 111 -3.31 28.70 18.75
N LYS A 112 -4.19 29.52 18.17
CA LYS A 112 -5.49 29.03 17.67
C LYS A 112 -5.30 28.19 16.42
N ILE A 113 -4.38 28.56 15.53
CA ILE A 113 -4.07 27.78 14.33
C ILE A 113 -3.48 26.43 14.70
N GLU A 114 -2.55 26.37 15.65
CA GLU A 114 -1.97 25.13 16.14
C GLU A 114 -3.05 24.19 16.71
N LEU A 115 -3.95 24.72 17.55
CA LEU A 115 -5.03 23.93 18.16
C LEU A 115 -6.04 23.43 17.11
N ILE A 116 -6.37 24.27 16.13
CA ILE A 116 -7.24 23.87 15.01
C ILE A 116 -6.56 22.79 14.18
N SER A 117 -5.27 22.96 13.84
CA SER A 117 -4.50 21.97 13.08
C SER A 117 -4.46 20.63 13.79
N LYS A 118 -4.18 20.63 15.09
CA LYS A 118 -4.19 19.41 15.93
C LYS A 118 -5.55 18.72 15.91
N ASN A 119 -6.64 19.47 16.06
CA ASN A 119 -8.00 18.91 16.03
C ASN A 119 -8.36 18.32 14.66
N ILE A 120 -8.00 19.02 13.57
CA ILE A 120 -8.20 18.52 12.21
C ILE A 120 -7.39 17.23 11.98
N THR A 121 -6.13 17.22 12.43
CA THR A 121 -5.24 16.05 12.29
C THR A 121 -5.79 14.85 13.07
N MET A 122 -6.26 15.07 14.30
CA MET A 122 -6.91 14.02 15.09
C MET A 122 -8.18 13.50 14.41
N LEU A 123 -8.99 14.38 13.82
CA LEU A 123 -10.18 13.99 13.07
C LEU A 123 -9.81 13.15 11.84
N ILE A 124 -8.82 13.57 11.06
CA ILE A 124 -8.32 12.81 9.89
C ILE A 124 -7.80 11.44 10.33
N SER A 125 -7.04 11.38 11.43
CA SER A 125 -6.56 10.13 12.02
C SER A 125 -7.70 9.19 12.36
N LEU A 126 -8.73 9.68 13.07
CA LEU A 126 -9.90 8.89 13.44
C LEU A 126 -10.68 8.41 12.20
N LEU A 127 -10.89 9.29 11.22
CA LEU A 127 -11.55 8.96 9.97
C LEU A 127 -10.77 7.90 9.18
N THR A 128 -9.45 7.98 9.15
CA THR A 128 -8.60 7.02 8.44
C THR A 128 -8.73 5.63 9.08
N VAL A 129 -8.66 5.53 10.40
CA VAL A 129 -8.88 4.26 11.12
C VAL A 129 -10.29 3.73 10.84
N LEU A 130 -11.31 4.59 10.90
CA LEU A 130 -12.68 4.19 10.61
C LEU A 130 -12.82 3.64 9.18
N LEU A 131 -12.30 4.33 8.16
CA LEU A 131 -12.35 3.89 6.76
C LEU A 131 -11.66 2.54 6.53
N ILE A 132 -10.57 2.28 7.25
CA ILE A 132 -9.87 0.98 7.20
C ILE A 132 -10.71 -0.13 7.85
N LEU A 133 -11.41 0.17 8.95
CA LEU A 133 -12.19 -0.83 9.70
C LEU A 133 -13.59 -1.08 9.11
N LEU A 134 -14.19 -0.11 8.43
CA LEU A 134 -15.55 -0.22 7.87
C LEU A 134 -15.77 -1.46 7.00
N PRO A 135 -14.89 -1.81 6.04
CA PRO A 135 -15.05 -3.02 5.21
C PRO A 135 -15.11 -4.33 6.00
N PHE A 136 -14.58 -4.36 7.23
CA PHE A 136 -14.61 -5.55 8.08
C PHE A 136 -15.85 -5.60 8.97
N ILE A 137 -16.40 -4.43 9.33
CA ILE A 137 -17.54 -4.30 10.23
C ILE A 137 -18.86 -4.40 9.45
N ILE A 138 -18.99 -3.71 8.32
CA ILE A 138 -20.23 -3.63 7.53
C ILE A 138 -20.76 -5.03 7.12
N PRO A 139 -19.93 -5.94 6.57
CA PRO A 139 -20.43 -7.26 6.15
C PRO A 139 -20.84 -8.18 7.31
N ARG A 140 -20.49 -7.83 8.56
CA ARG A 140 -20.84 -8.61 9.76
C ARG A 140 -22.10 -8.11 10.47
N LEU A 141 -22.67 -6.99 10.02
CA LEU A 141 -23.87 -6.37 10.58
C LEU A 141 -25.15 -6.71 9.81
N GLY A 142 -25.05 -7.57 8.77
CA GLY A 142 -26.17 -8.05 7.95
C GLY A 142 -26.16 -9.56 7.81
#